data_AF-A0A3D5A6I4-F1
#
_entry.id   AF-A0A3D5A6I4-F1
#
_cell.length_a   1.000
_cell.length_b   1.000
_cell.length_c   1.000
_cell.angle_alpha   90.00
_cell.angle_beta   90.00
_cell.angle_gamma   90.00
#
_symmetry.space_group_name_H-M   'P 1'
#
loop_
_entity.id
_entity.type
_entity.pdbx_description
1 polymer ?
#
loop_
_entity_poly.entity_id
_entity_poly.type
_entity_poly.pdbx_seq_one_letter_code
_entity_poly.pdbx_strand_id
1 'polypeptide(L)'
;LLGIEGSLERLQTKINLEGNDFLNNSRGMTKLNQQFLNFNPFFGYRVLFEPMTMDIQLGVDLAKTLSIKEKGSFEDKQGNVTEFEHDRGSDLMKLDIRPRLQFNVNYDRYTVFTGYSWGTKDYTSGMDGMSAQPARLNAFRFGIQYQLIKPSIR
;
A
#
# COMPACT_ATOMS: atom_id res chain seq x y z
N LEU A 1 0.02 -18.57 -17.04
CA LEU A 1 -0.58 -18.59 -15.68
C LEU A 1 -1.68 -17.57 -15.62
N LEU A 2 -2.86 -17.94 -15.14
CA LEU A 2 -3.97 -17.04 -14.84
C LEU A 2 -4.37 -17.28 -13.39
N GLY A 3 -4.68 -16.23 -12.65
CA GLY A 3 -5.06 -16.37 -11.26
C GLY A 3 -5.74 -15.14 -10.70
N ILE A 4 -6.30 -15.32 -9.51
CA ILE A 4 -6.89 -14.26 -8.70
C ILE A 4 -6.31 -14.33 -7.30
N GLU A 5 -6.09 -13.18 -6.70
CA GLU A 5 -5.63 -13.04 -5.31
C GLU A 5 -6.58 -12.12 -4.55
N GLY A 6 -6.89 -12.50 -3.31
CA GLY A 6 -7.61 -11.64 -2.37
C GLY A 6 -6.74 -11.40 -1.14
N SER A 7 -6.66 -10.15 -0.66
CA SER A 7 -5.89 -9.84 0.55
C SER A 7 -6.49 -8.71 1.37
N LEU A 8 -6.21 -8.72 2.67
CA LEU A 8 -6.43 -7.58 3.56
C LEU A 8 -5.10 -6.88 3.77
N GLU A 9 -5.04 -5.59 3.46
CA GLU A 9 -3.83 -4.77 3.55
C GLU A 9 -4.02 -3.69 4.61
N ARG A 10 -3.02 -3.52 5.47
CA ARG A 10 -2.93 -2.44 6.45
C ARG A 10 -1.65 -1.66 6.21
N LEU A 11 -1.79 -0.39 5.89
CA LEU A 11 -0.67 0.53 5.66
C LEU A 11 -0.60 1.56 6.78
N GLN A 12 0.60 1.89 7.21
CA GLN A 12 0.87 3.00 8.11
C GLN A 12 1.91 3.90 7.49
N THR A 13 1.54 5.16 7.27
CA THR A 13 2.44 6.20 6.80
C THR A 13 2.71 7.16 7.95
N LYS A 14 3.99 7.42 8.22
CA LYS A 14 4.41 8.45 9.17
C LYS A 14 4.89 9.68 8.39
N ILE A 15 4.34 10.83 8.72
CA ILE A 15 4.72 12.12 8.13
C ILE A 15 5.22 13.01 9.26
N ASN A 16 6.43 13.52 9.13
CA ASN A 16 6.95 14.54 10.03
C ASN A 16 6.52 15.91 9.50
N LEU A 17 6.01 16.74 10.39
CA LEU A 17 5.57 18.10 10.09
C LEU A 17 6.65 19.05 10.61
N GLU A 18 7.21 19.86 9.71
CA GLU A 18 8.15 20.93 10.05
C GLU A 18 7.51 22.25 9.65
N GLY A 19 7.21 23.09 10.64
CA GLY A 19 6.70 24.44 10.42
C GLY A 19 7.81 25.35 9.88
N ASN A 20 7.47 26.25 8.94
CA ASN A 20 8.36 27.32 8.52
C ASN A 20 8.40 28.46 9.56
N ASP A 21 9.19 29.50 9.32
CA ASP A 21 9.30 30.67 10.21
C ASP A 21 7.94 31.35 10.48
N PHE A 22 7.01 31.31 9.52
CA PHE A 22 5.63 31.81 9.66
C PHE A 22 4.75 30.91 10.57
N LEU A 23 5.05 29.62 10.66
CA LEU A 23 4.42 28.64 11.57
C LEU A 23 5.24 28.41 12.84
N ASN A 24 6.10 29.38 13.19
CA ASN A 24 6.83 29.42 14.44
C ASN A 24 7.74 28.20 14.70
N ASN A 25 8.36 27.59 13.70
CA ASN A 25 9.22 26.39 13.86
C ASN A 25 8.58 25.26 14.68
N SER A 26 7.25 25.14 14.64
CA SER A 26 6.52 24.04 15.27
C SER A 26 6.95 22.70 14.65
N ARG A 27 7.02 21.66 15.47
CA ARG A 27 7.34 20.30 15.03
C ARG A 27 6.16 19.41 15.33
N GLY A 28 5.83 18.55 14.38
CA GLY A 28 4.73 17.62 14.55
C GLY A 28 4.97 16.31 13.85
N MET A 29 4.06 15.38 14.10
CA MET A 29 4.05 14.08 13.50
C MET A 29 2.61 13.68 13.26
N THR A 30 2.29 13.20 12.08
CA THR A 30 1.02 12.53 11.82
C THR A 30 1.26 11.11 11.33
N LYS A 31 0.39 10.20 11.76
CA LYS A 31 0.35 8.81 11.35
C LYS A 31 -0.97 8.57 10.63
N LEU A 32 -0.88 8.23 9.35
CA LEU A 32 -2.01 7.82 8.54
C LEU A 32 -2.08 6.29 8.53
N ASN A 33 -3.17 5.73 9.05
CA ASN A 33 -3.44 4.31 9.05
C ASN A 33 -4.54 4.02 8.03
N GLN A 34 -4.26 3.15 7.08
CA GLN A 34 -5.16 2.81 5.99
C GLN A 34 -5.40 1.31 5.95
N GLN A 35 -6.64 0.92 5.68
CA GLN A 35 -7.02 -0.48 5.53
C GLN A 35 -7.73 -0.68 4.19
N PHE A 36 -7.33 -1.73 3.48
CA PHE A 36 -7.86 -2.08 2.16
C PHE A 36 -8.25 -3.54 2.10
N LEU A 37 -9.32 -3.82 1.36
CA LEU A 37 -9.60 -5.12 0.80
C LEU A 37 -9.13 -5.10 -0.66
N ASN A 38 -8.16 -5.95 -0.99
CA ASN A 38 -7.60 -6.05 -2.33
C ASN A 38 -8.16 -7.25 -3.06
N PHE A 39 -8.43 -7.03 -4.34
CA PHE A 39 -8.68 -8.09 -5.31
C PHE A 39 -7.74 -7.89 -6.49
N ASN A 40 -6.93 -8.91 -6.81
CA ASN A 40 -5.95 -8.84 -7.89
C ASN A 40 -6.12 -9.99 -8.88
N PRO A 41 -6.79 -9.74 -10.02
CA PRO A 41 -6.67 -10.60 -11.18
C PRO A 41 -5.31 -10.39 -11.87
N PHE A 42 -4.61 -11.48 -12.16
CA PHE A 42 -3.32 -11.44 -12.82
C PHE A 42 -3.18 -12.49 -13.92
N PHE A 43 -2.28 -12.19 -14.85
CA PHE A 43 -1.72 -13.16 -15.78
C PHE A 43 -0.21 -13.20 -15.63
N GLY A 44 0.41 -14.31 -16.03
CA GLY A 44 1.84 -14.46 -15.86
C GLY A 44 2.45 -15.59 -16.66
N TYR A 45 3.77 -15.62 -16.63
CA TYR A 45 4.61 -16.59 -17.31
C TYR A 45 5.47 -17.33 -16.28
N ARG A 46 5.65 -18.65 -16.48
CA ARG A 46 6.45 -19.51 -15.60
C ARG A 46 7.71 -19.97 -16.32
N VAL A 47 8.84 -19.78 -15.68
CA VAL A 47 10.15 -20.33 -16.06
C VAL A 47 10.45 -21.52 -15.14
N LEU A 48 10.87 -22.64 -15.72
CA LEU A 48 11.22 -23.86 -14.99
C LEU A 48 12.75 -23.95 -14.85
N PHE A 49 13.25 -24.22 -13.64
CA PHE A 49 14.66 -24.51 -13.38
C PHE A 49 14.76 -25.42 -12.16
N GLU A 50 14.93 -26.72 -12.38
CA GLU A 50 14.89 -27.70 -11.29
C GLU A 50 15.89 -27.39 -10.16
N PRO A 51 15.50 -27.50 -8.88
CA PRO A 51 14.20 -27.98 -8.35
C PRO A 51 13.15 -26.87 -8.14
N MET A 52 13.34 -25.70 -8.75
CA MET A 52 12.56 -24.49 -8.51
C MET A 52 11.80 -24.03 -9.77
N THR A 53 10.91 -23.06 -9.58
CA THR A 53 10.29 -22.32 -10.69
C THR A 53 10.24 -20.84 -10.38
N MET A 54 10.16 -20.00 -11.41
CA MET A 54 9.97 -18.56 -11.26
C MET A 54 8.74 -18.14 -12.03
N ASP A 55 7.88 -17.36 -11.40
CA ASP A 55 6.72 -16.76 -12.04
C ASP A 55 6.91 -15.25 -12.16
N ILE A 56 6.66 -14.74 -13.36
CA ILE A 56 6.55 -13.31 -13.63
C ILE A 56 5.06 -13.01 -13.83
N GLN A 57 4.48 -12.15 -13.01
CA GLN A 57 3.06 -11.86 -12.98
C GLN A 57 2.80 -10.37 -13.20
N LEU A 58 1.86 -10.07 -14.09
CA LEU A 58 1.32 -8.74 -14.29
C LEU A 58 -0.17 -8.77 -13.95
N GLY A 59 -0.59 -7.89 -13.06
CA GLY A 59 -1.97 -7.82 -12.58
C GLY A 59 -2.36 -6.41 -12.19
N VAL A 60 -3.53 -6.28 -11.58
CA VAL A 60 -4.07 -5.00 -11.11
C VAL A 60 -4.70 -5.22 -9.73
N ASP A 61 -4.20 -4.53 -8.71
CA ASP A 61 -4.84 -4.48 -7.40
C ASP A 61 -6.05 -3.53 -7.48
N LEU A 62 -7.25 -4.07 -7.35
CA LEU A 62 -8.48 -3.32 -7.05
C LEU A 62 -8.61 -3.23 -5.52
N ALA A 63 -8.16 -2.12 -4.96
CA ALA A 63 -8.06 -1.89 -3.52
C ALA A 63 -9.25 -1.07 -3.02
N LYS A 64 -10.23 -1.75 -2.43
CA LYS A 64 -11.38 -1.10 -1.79
C LYS A 64 -10.97 -0.62 -0.40
N THR A 65 -11.12 0.67 -0.15
CA THR A 65 -10.82 1.26 1.16
C THR A 65 -11.86 0.85 2.18
N LEU A 66 -11.39 0.34 3.31
CA LEU A 66 -12.22 -0.02 4.46
C LEU A 66 -12.20 1.09 5.52
N SER A 67 -11.03 1.68 5.77
CA SER A 67 -10.86 2.74 6.78
C SER A 67 -9.61 3.57 6.50
N ILE A 68 -9.69 4.88 6.78
CA ILE A 68 -8.55 5.80 6.79
C ILE A 68 -8.62 6.60 8.10
N LYS A 69 -7.68 6.35 9.00
CA LYS A 69 -7.57 7.04 10.29
C LYS A 69 -6.27 7.80 10.38
N GLU A 70 -6.35 9.06 10.70
CA GLU A 70 -5.20 9.90 10.95
C GLU A 70 -5.10 10.22 12.43
N LYS A 71 -3.93 9.99 13.02
CA LYS A 71 -3.61 10.42 14.37
C LYS A 71 -2.30 11.18 14.35
N GLY A 72 -2.30 12.38 14.88
CA GLY A 72 -1.09 13.19 14.93
C GLY A 72 -0.98 14.02 16.19
N SER A 73 0.19 14.65 16.33
CA SER A 73 0.46 15.64 17.35
C SER A 73 1.35 16.73 16.80
N PHE A 74 1.27 17.92 17.39
CA PHE A 74 2.22 18.99 17.15
C PHE A 74 2.61 19.64 18.48
N GLU A 75 3.86 20.06 18.56
CA GLU A 75 4.45 20.76 19.69
C GLU A 75 4.71 22.21 19.28
N ASP A 76 4.21 23.14 20.10
CA ASP A 76 4.50 24.56 19.95
C ASP A 76 5.86 24.93 20.59
N LYS A 77 6.33 26.17 20.37
CA LYS A 77 7.59 26.65 20.96
C LYS A 77 7.58 26.75 22.48
N GLN A 78 6.40 26.71 23.12
CA GLN A 78 6.25 26.75 24.58
C GLN A 78 6.29 25.34 25.18
N GLY A 79 6.45 24.31 24.35
CA GLY A 79 6.48 22.90 24.75
C GLY A 79 5.09 22.31 24.95
N ASN A 80 4.02 23.00 24.53
CA ASN A 80 2.68 22.46 24.61
C ASN A 80 2.45 21.49 23.46
N VAL A 81 2.04 20.27 23.79
CA VAL A 81 1.70 19.23 22.82
C VAL A 81 0.19 19.21 22.63
N THR A 82 -0.25 19.35 21.38
CA THR A 82 -1.64 19.15 20.99
C THR A 82 -1.76 17.87 20.18
N GLU A 83 -2.65 16.96 20.57
CA GLU A 83 -2.99 15.76 19.82
C GLU A 83 -4.27 15.98 19.01
N PHE A 84 -4.36 15.31 17.86
CA PHE A 84 -5.58 15.25 17.07
C PHE A 84 -5.79 13.85 16.50
N GLU A 85 -7.05 13.48 16.33
CA GLU A 85 -7.48 12.26 15.66
C GLU A 85 -8.60 12.61 14.68
N HIS A 86 -8.41 12.23 13.42
CA HIS A 86 -9.40 12.40 12.36
C HIS A 86 -9.72 11.04 11.74
N ASP A 87 -11.00 10.67 11.78
CA ASP A 87 -11.51 9.61 10.89
C ASP A 87 -11.83 10.27 9.54
N ARG A 88 -10.98 9.99 8.54
CA ARG A 88 -11.17 10.52 7.19
C ARG A 88 -12.17 9.69 6.38
N GLY A 89 -12.72 8.62 6.96
CA GLY A 89 -13.69 7.75 6.33
C GLY A 89 -13.18 7.04 5.07
N SER A 90 -14.10 6.42 4.34
CA SER A 90 -13.83 5.84 3.01
C SER A 90 -14.11 6.81 1.87
N ASP A 91 -14.69 7.98 2.15
CA ASP A 91 -15.13 8.93 1.12
C ASP A 91 -13.97 9.63 0.42
N LEU A 92 -12.83 9.82 1.11
CA LEU A 92 -11.62 10.35 0.49
C LEU A 92 -11.18 9.49 -0.72
N MET A 93 -11.33 8.17 -0.59
CA MET A 93 -10.99 7.24 -1.65
C MET A 93 -11.74 5.91 -1.49
N LYS A 94 -12.79 5.69 -2.27
CA LYS A 94 -13.58 4.46 -2.20
C LYS A 94 -12.88 3.25 -2.83
N LEU A 95 -12.17 3.49 -3.93
CA LEU A 95 -11.42 2.49 -4.69
C LEU A 95 -10.09 3.11 -5.13
N ASP A 96 -9.03 2.32 -4.99
CA ASP A 96 -7.70 2.60 -5.51
C ASP A 96 -7.31 1.48 -6.49
N ILE A 97 -6.83 1.86 -7.67
CA ILE A 97 -6.48 0.94 -8.75
C ILE A 97 -4.97 0.99 -8.91
N ARG A 98 -4.30 -0.15 -8.75
CA ARG A 98 -2.84 -0.19 -8.76
C ARG A 98 -2.33 -1.32 -9.66
N PRO A 99 -1.85 -1.04 -10.87
CA PRO A 99 -1.12 -2.03 -11.66
C PRO A 99 0.01 -2.63 -10.81
N ARG A 100 0.22 -3.95 -10.91
CA ARG A 100 1.20 -4.68 -10.11
C ARG A 100 2.05 -5.59 -10.99
N LEU A 101 3.37 -5.47 -10.87
CA LEU A 101 4.33 -6.43 -11.40
C LEU A 101 4.90 -7.22 -10.22
N GLN A 102 4.93 -8.55 -10.32
CA GLN A 102 5.39 -9.43 -9.26
C GLN A 102 6.26 -10.57 -9.79
N PHE A 103 7.30 -10.88 -9.04
CA PHE A 103 8.21 -12.00 -9.27
C PHE A 103 8.10 -12.97 -8.10
N ASN A 104 7.85 -14.24 -8.40
CA ASN A 104 7.77 -15.32 -7.43
C ASN A 104 8.88 -16.32 -7.71
N VAL A 105 9.59 -16.77 -6.67
CA VAL A 105 10.46 -17.95 -6.74
C VAL A 105 9.82 -19.03 -5.90
N ASN A 106 9.48 -20.15 -6.52
CA ASN A 106 8.79 -21.26 -5.89
C ASN A 106 9.75 -22.44 -5.70
N TYR A 107 9.75 -23.02 -4.50
CA TYR A 107 10.44 -24.25 -4.15
C TYR A 107 9.51 -25.13 -3.33
N ASP A 108 9.13 -26.28 -3.91
CA ASP A 108 8.08 -27.17 -3.39
C ASP A 108 6.77 -26.44 -3.03
N ARG A 109 6.48 -26.25 -1.74
CA ARG A 109 5.28 -25.55 -1.23
C ARG A 109 5.53 -24.10 -0.83
N TYR A 110 6.78 -23.65 -0.86
CA TYR A 110 7.17 -22.33 -0.42
C TYR A 110 7.40 -21.42 -1.61
N THR A 111 6.97 -20.17 -1.47
CA THR A 111 7.19 -19.14 -2.47
C THR A 111 7.72 -17.90 -1.78
N VAL A 112 8.81 -17.34 -2.28
CA VAL A 112 9.24 -15.99 -1.93
C VAL A 112 8.86 -15.08 -3.07
N PHE A 113 8.33 -13.90 -2.76
CA PHE A 113 7.95 -12.95 -3.77
C PHE A 113 8.45 -11.54 -3.50
N THR A 114 8.64 -10.81 -4.59
CA THR A 114 8.75 -9.36 -4.59
C THR A 114 7.80 -8.79 -5.62
N GLY A 115 7.21 -7.64 -5.33
CA GLY A 115 6.34 -6.97 -6.27
C GLY A 115 6.39 -5.47 -6.13
N TYR A 116 6.00 -4.79 -7.18
CA TYR A 116 5.85 -3.35 -7.22
C TYR A 116 4.47 -2.99 -7.75
N SER A 117 3.74 -2.15 -7.00
CA SER A 117 2.48 -1.57 -7.48
C SER A 117 2.63 -0.08 -7.71
N TRP A 118 2.12 0.38 -8.85
CA TRP A 118 2.04 1.79 -9.21
C TRP A 118 0.71 2.38 -8.74
N GLY A 119 0.75 3.47 -7.98
CA GLY A 119 -0.44 4.20 -7.61
C GLY A 119 -0.97 5.02 -8.79
N THR A 120 -2.24 4.84 -9.15
CA THR A 120 -2.85 5.63 -10.23
C THR A 120 -3.64 6.82 -9.70
N LYS A 121 -4.12 6.75 -8.45
CA LYS A 121 -4.91 7.79 -7.82
C LYS A 121 -4.03 8.79 -7.06
N ASP A 122 -4.37 10.06 -7.21
CA ASP A 122 -3.78 11.17 -6.46
C ASP A 122 -4.59 11.43 -5.18
N TYR A 123 -3.92 11.39 -4.04
CA TYR A 123 -4.54 11.49 -2.72
C TYR A 123 -4.70 12.95 -2.27
N THR A 124 -4.14 13.91 -3.02
CA THR A 124 -4.37 15.35 -2.81
C THR A 124 -5.53 15.89 -3.65
N SER A 125 -6.07 15.10 -4.58
CA SER A 125 -7.13 15.55 -5.48
C SER A 125 -8.38 15.95 -4.67
N GLY A 126 -8.81 17.20 -4.78
CA GLY A 126 -9.96 17.74 -4.06
C GLY A 126 -9.65 18.40 -2.71
N MET A 127 -8.37 18.62 -2.38
CA MET A 127 -7.98 19.50 -1.27
C MET A 127 -7.92 20.95 -1.76
N ASP A 128 -8.92 21.75 -1.39
CA ASP A 128 -8.98 23.17 -1.75
C ASP A 128 -7.84 23.98 -1.11
N GLY A 129 -7.20 24.85 -1.90
CA GLY A 129 -6.15 25.76 -1.44
C GLY A 129 -4.74 25.17 -1.38
N MET A 130 -4.54 23.90 -1.78
CA MET A 130 -3.24 23.24 -1.74
C MET A 130 -2.69 23.01 -3.16
N SER A 131 -1.71 23.82 -3.59
CA SER A 131 -0.90 23.56 -4.80
C SER A 131 0.19 22.53 -4.49
N ALA A 132 -0.20 21.30 -4.18
CA ALA A 132 0.71 20.20 -3.91
C ALA A 132 1.00 19.38 -5.17
N GLN A 133 2.18 18.75 -5.18
CA GLN A 133 2.48 17.69 -6.14
C GLN A 133 1.54 16.49 -5.92
N PRO A 134 1.26 15.69 -6.96
CA PRO A 134 0.41 14.51 -6.83
C PRO A 134 0.97 13.53 -5.79
N ALA A 135 0.15 13.13 -4.82
CA ALA A 135 0.51 12.13 -3.82
C ALA A 135 -0.08 10.77 -4.23
N ARG A 136 0.74 9.93 -4.87
CA ARG A 136 0.34 8.59 -5.32
C ARG A 136 1.02 7.51 -4.49
N LEU A 137 0.27 6.44 -4.17
CA LEU A 137 0.80 5.31 -3.42
C LEU A 137 1.57 4.35 -4.35
N ASN A 138 2.89 4.46 -4.34
CA ASN A 138 3.77 3.46 -4.95
C ASN A 138 4.31 2.54 -3.86
N ALA A 139 4.24 1.23 -4.07
CA ALA A 139 4.58 0.26 -3.03
C ALA A 139 5.47 -0.87 -3.55
N PHE A 140 6.62 -1.06 -2.91
CA PHE A 140 7.38 -2.30 -2.97
C PHE A 140 6.84 -3.28 -1.93
N ARG A 141 6.66 -4.54 -2.33
CA ARG A 141 6.20 -5.63 -1.46
C ARG A 141 7.20 -6.77 -1.49
N PHE A 142 7.40 -7.37 -0.33
CA PHE A 142 8.19 -8.57 -0.15
C PHE A 142 7.42 -9.50 0.77
N GLY A 143 7.45 -10.79 0.49
CA GLY A 143 6.74 -11.74 1.35
C GLY A 143 7.01 -13.19 1.01
N ILE A 144 6.35 -14.04 1.77
CA ILE A 144 6.43 -15.49 1.67
C ILE A 144 5.00 -16.00 1.50
N GLN A 145 4.82 -17.02 0.67
CA GLN A 145 3.54 -17.72 0.49
C GLN A 145 3.75 -19.20 0.74
N TYR A 146 2.68 -19.86 1.16
CA TYR A 146 2.65 -21.29 1.39
C TYR A 146 1.50 -21.93 0.61
N GLN A 147 1.81 -22.94 -0.18
CA GLN A 147 0.83 -23.67 -0.97
C GLN A 147 0.13 -24.74 -0.11
N LEU A 148 -1.12 -24.46 0.25
CA LEU A 148 -1.98 -25.39 0.99
C LEU A 148 -2.31 -26.64 0.16
N ILE A 149 -2.81 -26.43 -1.06
CA ILE A 149 -3.27 -27.50 -1.95
C ILE A 149 -2.27 -27.62 -3.11
N LYS A 150 -1.60 -28.77 -3.17
CA LYS A 150 -0.78 -29.14 -4.32
C LYS A 150 -1.71 -29.81 -5.34
N PRO A 151 -1.85 -29.28 -6.57
CA PRO A 151 -2.63 -29.96 -7.59
C PRO A 151 -2.04 -31.35 -7.80
N SER A 152 -2.91 -32.38 -7.73
CA SER A 152 -2.55 -33.70 -8.23
C SER A 152 -2.48 -33.57 -9.75
N ILE A 153 -1.27 -33.49 -10.28
CA ILE A 153 -1.06 -33.69 -11.71
C ILE A 153 -1.07 -35.21 -11.90
N ARG A 154 -2.08 -35.72 -12.62
CA ARG A 154 -2.01 -37.02 -13.30
C ARG A 154 -1.44 -36.82 -14.68
#